data_AF-A0AAV4FAM7-F1
#
_entry.id   AF-A0AAV4FAM7-F1
#
_cell.length_a   1.000
_cell.length_b   1.000
_cell.length_c   1.000
_cell.angle_alpha   90.00
_cell.angle_beta   90.00
_cell.angle_gamma   90.00
#
_symmetry.space_group_name_H-M   'P 1'
#
loop_
_entity.id
_entity.type
_entity.pdbx_description
1 polymer ?
#
loop_
_entity_poly.entity_id
_entity_poly.type
_entity_poly.pdbx_seq_one_letter_code
_entity_poly.pdbx_strand_id
1 'polypeptide(L)'
;MHSSSLFPTTVWASSGFNIKRTTNGCEAFHKQFNSMFYSAHPTAFELVDRLQDVIFESVFKMRGADDTARSKTATERKKAVWIEEIKKQFEDLTIDRKVYLRRISCTGLPETHL
;
A
#
# COMPACT_ATOMS: atom_id res chain seq x y z
N MET A 1 12.60 7.69 -21.83
CA MET A 1 12.92 6.56 -20.93
C MET A 1 14.09 6.99 -20.06
N HIS A 2 13.84 7.45 -18.83
CA HIS A 2 14.90 7.76 -17.85
C HIS A 2 14.89 6.64 -16.81
N SER A 3 15.76 5.66 -17.01
CA SER A 3 15.83 4.41 -16.24
C SER A 3 16.80 4.49 -15.04
N SER A 4 17.28 5.69 -14.71
CA SER A 4 18.31 5.90 -13.68
C SER A 4 17.77 6.55 -12.40
N SER A 5 16.44 6.61 -12.23
CA SER A 5 15.86 7.08 -10.97
C SER A 5 15.96 5.97 -9.93
N LEU A 6 16.51 6.30 -8.76
CA LEU A 6 16.48 5.43 -7.57
C LEU A 6 15.04 5.02 -7.20
N PHE A 7 14.04 5.80 -7.64
CA PHE A 7 12.62 5.53 -7.46
C PHE A 7 11.89 5.72 -8.79
N PRO A 8 11.65 4.64 -9.55
CA PRO A 8 10.93 4.71 -10.83
C PRO A 8 9.50 5.18 -10.62
N THR A 9 9.01 6.04 -11.51
CA THR A 9 7.64 6.59 -11.44
C THR A 9 6.58 5.50 -11.42
N THR A 10 6.84 4.35 -12.05
CA THR A 10 6.00 3.16 -12.04
C THR A 10 5.77 2.59 -10.64
N VAL A 11 6.69 2.75 -9.69
CA VAL A 11 6.53 2.26 -8.32
C VAL A 11 5.53 3.13 -7.54
N TRP A 12 5.55 4.46 -7.74
CA TRP A 12 4.65 5.38 -7.05
C TRP A 12 3.32 5.61 -7.77
N ALA A 13 3.30 5.50 -9.10
CA ALA A 13 2.12 5.68 -9.93
C ALA A 13 1.40 4.37 -10.26
N SER A 14 1.89 3.22 -9.78
CA SER A 14 1.16 1.96 -9.89
C SER A 14 -0.15 2.07 -9.11
N SER A 15 -1.25 2.23 -9.84
CA SER A 15 -2.61 2.04 -9.33
C SER A 15 -2.87 0.55 -9.10
N GLY A 16 -2.00 -0.10 -8.32
CA GLY A 16 -2.27 -1.42 -7.79
C GLY A 16 -3.44 -1.32 -6.83
N PHE A 17 -4.47 -2.15 -7.04
CA PHE A 17 -5.57 -2.30 -6.10
C PHE A 17 -5.06 -3.03 -4.86
N ASN A 18 -4.28 -2.34 -4.03
CA ASN A 18 -3.88 -2.88 -2.74
C ASN A 18 -5.06 -2.69 -1.79
N ILE A 19 -5.77 -3.79 -1.53
CA ILE A 19 -6.89 -3.89 -0.57
C ILE A 19 -6.47 -3.39 0.83
N LYS A 20 -5.17 -3.25 1.09
CA LYS A 20 -4.60 -2.63 2.28
C LYS A 20 -4.31 -1.14 2.04
N ARG A 21 -5.34 -0.36 1.72
CA ARG A 21 -5.26 1.11 1.89
C ARG A 21 -5.31 1.39 3.38
N THR A 22 -4.17 1.33 4.07
CA THR A 22 -4.11 1.75 5.46
C THR A 22 -3.99 3.28 5.47
N THR A 23 -5.04 3.96 5.92
CA THR A 23 -5.09 5.42 6.06
C THR A 23 -4.08 5.97 7.09
N ASN A 24 -3.35 5.08 7.78
CA ASN A 24 -2.41 5.41 8.84
C ASN A 24 -0.92 5.29 8.44
N GLY A 25 -0.60 5.12 7.14
CA GLY A 25 0.78 4.87 6.72
C GLY A 25 1.78 5.94 7.19
N CYS A 26 1.42 7.22 7.01
CA CYS A 26 2.26 8.34 7.45
C CYS A 26 2.38 8.41 8.98
N GLU A 27 1.29 8.17 9.71
CA GLU A 27 1.29 8.19 11.18
C GLU A 27 2.12 7.05 11.76
N ALA A 28 2.00 5.84 11.18
CA ALA A 28 2.80 4.69 11.58
C ALA A 28 4.29 4.91 11.30
N PHE A 29 4.62 5.49 10.14
CA PHE A 29 5.99 5.89 9.82
C PHE A 29 6.51 6.92 10.84
N HIS A 30 5.79 8.00 11.09
CA HIS A 30 6.22 9.01 12.06
C HIS A 30 6.38 8.43 13.47
N LYS A 31 5.44 7.59 13.92
CA LYS A 31 5.54 6.91 15.22
C LYS A 31 6.80 6.06 15.30
N GLN A 32 7.06 5.26 14.26
CA GLN A 32 8.24 4.40 14.21
C GLN A 32 9.53 5.23 14.15
N PHE A 33 9.60 6.21 13.25
CA PHE A 33 10.77 7.05 13.07
C PHE A 33 11.08 7.87 14.33
N ASN A 34 10.07 8.48 14.95
CA ASN A 34 10.24 9.23 16.20
C ASN A 34 10.70 8.32 17.35
N SER A 35 10.27 7.05 17.39
CA SER A 35 10.71 6.11 18.41
C SER A 35 12.19 5.71 18.30
N MET A 36 12.85 6.04 17.19
CA MET A 36 14.29 5.78 16.99
C MET A 36 15.19 6.81 17.68
N PHE A 37 14.62 7.91 18.19
CA PHE A 37 15.32 8.97 18.90
C PHE A 37 15.00 8.91 20.40
N TYR A 38 16.04 8.79 21.22
CA TYR A 38 15.91 8.76 22.69
C TYR A 38 16.29 10.09 23.36
N SER A 39 16.86 11.02 22.58
CA SER A 39 17.18 12.39 23.01
C SER A 39 16.05 13.34 22.63
N ALA A 40 15.77 14.33 23.49
CA ALA A 40 14.86 15.43 23.16
C ALA A 40 15.38 16.29 22.00
N HIS A 41 16.70 16.32 21.78
CA HIS A 41 17.37 17.08 20.73
C HIS A 41 18.43 16.20 20.06
N PRO A 42 18.05 15.33 19.12
CA PRO A 42 19.02 14.54 18.36
C PRO A 42 19.86 15.46 17.47
N THR A 43 21.13 15.08 17.31
CA THR A 43 22.05 15.77 16.40
C THR A 43 21.69 15.50 14.95
N ALA A 44 22.17 16.35 14.04
CA ALA A 44 22.00 16.12 12.60
C ALA A 44 22.64 14.79 12.15
N PHE A 45 23.72 14.34 12.80
CA PHE A 45 24.36 13.06 12.50
C PHE A 45 23.48 11.87 12.88
N GLU A 46 22.90 11.89 14.09
CA GLU A 46 21.96 10.85 14.51
C GLU A 46 20.73 10.79 13.60
N LEU A 47 20.23 11.94 13.14
CA LEU A 47 19.13 11.99 12.16
C LEU A 47 19.52 11.29 10.86
N VAL A 48 20.71 11.57 10.33
CA VAL A 48 21.20 10.96 9.08
C VAL A 48 21.36 9.45 9.24
N ASP A 49 21.93 8.98 10.35
CA ASP A 49 22.10 7.55 10.63
C ASP A 49 20.75 6.83 10.66
N ARG A 50 19.75 7.38 11.38
CA ARG A 50 18.41 6.79 11.44
C ARG A 50 17.71 6.78 10.08
N LEU A 51 17.92 7.80 9.26
CA LEU A 51 17.39 7.83 7.88
C LEU A 51 18.03 6.74 7.01
N GLN A 52 19.34 6.49 7.16
CA GLN A 52 20.02 5.41 6.45
C GLN A 52 19.47 4.05 6.87
N ASP A 53 19.22 3.82 8.16
CA ASP A 53 18.60 2.59 8.68
C ASP A 53 17.22 2.35 8.05
N VAL A 54 16.38 3.38 7.99
CA VAL A 54 15.05 3.32 7.37
C VAL A 54 15.14 2.95 5.89
N ILE A 55 16.06 3.59 5.15
CA ILE A 55 16.26 3.33 3.72
C ILE A 55 16.75 1.90 3.52
N PHE A 56 17.75 1.45 4.30
CA PHE A 56 18.29 0.10 4.24
C PHE A 56 17.21 -0.96 4.48
N GLU A 57 16.46 -0.83 5.58
CA GLU A 57 15.37 -1.74 5.93
C GLU A 57 14.29 -1.80 4.84
N SER A 58 13.95 -0.65 4.25
CA SER A 58 12.98 -0.56 3.17
C SER A 58 13.47 -1.28 1.92
N VAL A 59 14.72 -1.04 1.51
CA VAL A 59 15.33 -1.71 0.35
C VAL A 59 15.48 -3.22 0.59
N PHE A 60 15.90 -3.62 1.78
CA PHE A 60 16.02 -5.03 2.17
C PHE A 60 14.67 -5.75 2.09
N LYS A 61 13.60 -5.16 2.65
CA LYS A 61 12.25 -5.71 2.59
C LYS A 61 11.69 -5.76 1.18
N MET A 62 11.94 -4.73 0.36
CA MET A 62 11.52 -4.73 -1.05
C MET A 62 12.16 -5.89 -1.82
N ARG A 63 13.47 -6.11 -1.64
CA ARG A 63 14.18 -7.23 -2.26
C ARG A 63 13.67 -8.58 -1.77
N GLY A 64 13.43 -8.73 -0.47
CA GLY A 64 12.89 -9.97 0.10
C GLY A 64 11.42 -10.26 -0.27
N ALA A 65 10.63 -9.22 -0.58
CA ALA A 65 9.24 -9.37 -1.00
C ALA A 65 9.11 -9.95 -2.42
N ASP A 66 10.10 -9.72 -3.28
CA ASP A 66 10.16 -10.35 -4.61
C ASP A 66 10.39 -11.87 -4.48
N ASP A 67 11.21 -12.31 -3.52
CA ASP A 67 11.47 -13.73 -3.24
C ASP A 67 10.37 -14.41 -2.41
N THR A 68 9.62 -13.63 -1.63
CA THR A 68 8.54 -14.11 -0.76
C THR A 68 7.22 -13.45 -1.13
N ALA A 69 6.76 -13.68 -2.37
CA ALA A 69 5.39 -13.35 -2.74
C ALA A 69 4.43 -14.11 -1.80
N ARG A 70 4.07 -13.46 -0.68
CA ARG A 70 3.24 -14.03 0.36
C ARG A 70 1.95 -14.46 -0.33
N SER A 71 1.72 -15.76 -0.36
CA SER A 71 0.51 -16.33 -0.95
C SER A 71 -0.69 -15.62 -0.33
N LYS A 72 -1.43 -14.84 -1.15
CA LYS A 72 -2.66 -14.18 -0.72
C LYS A 72 -3.56 -15.24 -0.09
N THR A 73 -4.11 -14.94 1.08
CA THR A 73 -5.11 -15.80 1.71
C THR A 73 -6.30 -16.00 0.76
N ALA A 74 -7.03 -17.11 0.88
CA ALA A 74 -8.18 -17.38 0.02
C ALA A 74 -9.20 -16.22 0.02
N THR A 75 -9.38 -15.57 1.16
CA THR A 75 -10.24 -14.38 1.33
C THR A 75 -9.71 -13.16 0.56
N GLU A 76 -8.41 -12.88 0.62
CA GLU A 76 -7.79 -11.77 -0.14
C GLU A 76 -7.90 -12.01 -1.66
N ARG A 77 -7.79 -13.26 -2.11
CA ARG A 77 -7.99 -13.62 -3.53
C ARG A 77 -9.43 -13.38 -3.98
N LYS A 78 -10.41 -13.85 -3.21
CA LYS A 78 -11.84 -13.64 -3.50
C LYS A 78 -12.20 -12.16 -3.58
N LYS A 79 -11.70 -11.35 -2.63
CA LYS A 79 -11.89 -9.90 -2.66
C LYS A 79 -11.28 -9.26 -3.91
N ALA A 80 -10.06 -9.65 -4.29
CA ALA A 80 -9.40 -9.13 -5.48
C ALA A 80 -10.19 -9.44 -6.77
N VAL A 81 -10.67 -10.69 -6.91
CA VAL A 81 -11.53 -11.08 -8.05
C VAL A 81 -12.82 -10.26 -8.09
N TRP A 82 -13.49 -10.11 -6.94
CA TRP A 82 -14.72 -9.32 -6.86
C TRP A 82 -14.51 -7.84 -7.21
N ILE A 83 -13.41 -7.25 -6.76
CA ILE A 83 -13.05 -5.87 -7.09
C ILE A 83 -12.82 -5.69 -8.60
N GLU A 84 -12.08 -6.60 -9.23
CA GLU A 84 -11.82 -6.55 -10.67
C GLU A 84 -13.12 -6.66 -11.48
N GLU A 85 -14.04 -7.52 -11.04
CA GLU A 85 -15.38 -7.63 -11.64
C GLU A 85 -16.18 -6.31 -11.56
N ILE A 86 -16.21 -5.67 -10.39
CA ILE A 86 -16.88 -4.37 -10.22
C ILE A 86 -16.21 -3.27 -11.07
N LYS A 87 -14.89 -3.30 -11.19
CA LYS A 87 -14.13 -2.37 -12.03
C LYS A 87 -14.48 -2.55 -13.50
N LYS A 88 -14.52 -3.80 -13.98
CA LYS A 88 -14.93 -4.13 -15.34
C LYS A 88 -16.35 -3.65 -15.63
N GLN A 89 -17.32 -3.89 -14.73
CA GLN A 89 -18.69 -3.39 -14.90
C GLN A 89 -18.77 -1.87 -15.03
N PHE A 90 -17.86 -1.13 -14.37
CA PHE A 90 -17.79 0.32 -14.49
C PHE A 90 -17.17 0.77 -15.82
N GLU A 91 -16.10 0.10 -16.26
CA GLU A 91 -15.46 0.33 -17.57
C GLU A 91 -16.41 0.03 -18.73
N ASP A 92 -17.21 -1.04 -18.60
CA ASP A 92 -18.27 -1.42 -19.55
C ASP A 92 -19.53 -0.54 -19.45
N LEU A 93 -19.49 0.55 -18.65
CA LEU A 93 -20.60 1.48 -18.40
C LEU A 93 -21.91 0.82 -17.93
N THR A 94 -21.81 -0.41 -17.42
CA THR A 94 -22.94 -1.20 -16.91
C THR A 94 -23.39 -0.70 -15.54
N ILE A 95 -22.50 -0.07 -14.78
CA ILE A 95 -22.82 0.59 -13.51
C ILE A 95 -22.40 2.06 -13.53
N ASP A 96 -23.24 2.91 -12.94
CA ASP A 96 -22.92 4.33 -12.80
C ASP A 96 -21.82 4.56 -11.74
N ARG A 97 -21.09 5.68 -11.88
CA ARG A 97 -20.02 6.10 -10.98
C ARG A 97 -20.45 6.10 -9.52
N LYS A 98 -21.68 6.53 -9.22
CA LYS A 98 -22.20 6.52 -7.83
C LYS A 98 -22.31 5.10 -7.27
N VAL A 99 -22.72 4.14 -8.09
CA VAL A 99 -22.85 2.72 -7.72
C VAL A 99 -21.47 2.09 -7.53
N TYR A 100 -20.56 2.34 -8.47
CA TYR A 100 -19.17 1.89 -8.40
C TYR A 100 -18.48 2.36 -7.10
N LEU A 101 -18.56 3.67 -6.83
CA LEU A 101 -17.95 4.26 -5.63
C LEU A 101 -18.51 3.65 -4.36
N ARG A 102 -19.83 3.46 -4.26
CA ARG A 102 -20.48 2.83 -3.10
C ARG A 102 -19.95 1.41 -2.87
N ARG A 103 -19.88 0.59 -3.93
CA ARG A 103 -19.44 -0.81 -3.84
C ARG A 103 -17.98 -0.89 -3.37
N ILE A 104 -17.11 -0.02 -3.87
CA ILE A 104 -15.69 -0.02 -3.47
C ILE A 104 -15.46 0.63 -2.10
N SER A 105 -16.21 1.67 -1.74
CA SER A 105 -16.05 2.38 -0.46
C SER A 105 -16.58 1.57 0.72
N CYS A 106 -17.65 0.81 0.51
CA CYS A 106 -18.31 0.02 1.55
C CYS A 106 -17.82 -1.43 1.54
N THR A 107 -16.50 -1.66 1.56
CA THR A 107 -15.95 -2.99 1.82
C THR A 107 -15.98 -3.32 3.31
N GLY A 108 -17.15 -3.72 3.77
CA GLY A 108 -17.38 -4.52 4.97
C GLY A 108 -18.23 -5.73 4.62
N LEU A 109 -17.61 -6.74 3.99
CA LEU A 109 -18.15 -8.07 3.62
C LEU A 109 -19.33 -8.06 2.59
N PRO A 110 -19.39 -9.07 1.71
CA PRO A 110 -20.63 -9.32 0.97
C PRO A 110 -21.73 -9.64 2.00
N GLU A 111 -22.87 -8.96 1.89
CA GLU A 111 -24.10 -9.39 2.54
C GLU A 111 -24.37 -10.82 2.07
N THR A 112 -24.03 -11.79 2.91
CA THR A 112 -24.57 -13.14 2.79
C THR A 112 -26.06 -13.00 3.08
N HIS A 113 -26.87 -13.01 2.03
CA HIS A 113 -28.30 -13.22 2.14
C HIS A 113 -28.52 -14.57 2.85
N LEU A 114 -28.89 -14.51 4.12
CA LEU A 114 -29.74 -15.51 4.77
C LEU A 114 -31.19 -15.17 4.44
#